data_AF-A0A9D8B042-F1
#
_entry.id   AF-A0A9D8B042-F1
#
_cell.length_a   1.000
_cell.length_b   1.000
_cell.length_c   1.000
_cell.angle_alpha   90.00
_cell.angle_beta   90.00
_cell.angle_gamma   90.00
#
_symmetry.space_group_name_H-M   'P 1'
#
loop_
_entity.id
_entity.type
_entity.pdbx_description
1 polymer ?
#
loop_
_entity_poly.entity_id
_entity_poly.type
_entity_poly.pdbx_seq_one_letter_code
_entity_poly.pdbx_strand_id
1 'polypeptide(L)'
;GHQAFAVIALAQLADRIKYVVDSAPFKQGKYTPATHLPIVAPDVLDADPVDAVIVMAASYSDEVARIVRQKYPRVRHIAIVREDGLEVVK
;
A
#
# COMPACT_ATOMS: atom_id res chain seq x y z
N GLY A 1 -3.80 8.20 -4.10
CA GLY A 1 -2.55 8.71 -4.69
C GLY A 1 -1.96 9.82 -3.83
N HIS A 2 -2.31 11.08 -4.09
CA HIS A 2 -1.75 12.25 -3.39
C HIS A 2 -1.89 12.17 -1.86
N GLN A 3 -3.05 11.78 -1.34
CA GLN A 3 -3.29 11.64 0.11
C GLN A 3 -2.38 10.59 0.77
N ALA A 4 -2.13 9.46 0.10
CA ALA A 4 -1.29 8.40 0.63
C ALA A 4 0.16 8.87 0.85
N PHE A 5 0.71 9.62 -0.10
CA PHE A 5 2.07 10.14 0.02
C PHE A 5 2.19 11.17 1.15
N ALA A 6 1.18 12.02 1.32
CA ALA A 6 1.13 12.97 2.41
C ALA A 6 1.09 12.25 3.78
N VAL A 7 0.24 11.24 3.93
CA VAL A 7 0.16 10.45 5.18
C VAL A 7 1.49 9.77 5.50
N ILE A 8 2.13 9.13 4.52
CA ILE A 8 3.43 8.46 4.73
C ILE A 8 4.50 9.47 5.19
N ALA A 9 4.55 10.64 4.55
CA ALA A 9 5.52 11.68 4.87
C ALA A 9 5.27 12.29 6.26
N LEU A 10 4.02 12.65 6.57
CA LEU A 10 3.65 13.30 7.84
C LEU A 10 3.77 12.36 9.04
N ALA A 11 3.41 11.08 8.86
CA ALA A 11 3.54 10.07 9.90
C ALA A 11 4.98 9.51 10.02
N GLN A 12 5.92 10.02 9.21
CA GLN A 12 7.33 9.59 9.19
C GLN A 12 7.50 8.08 9.07
N LEU A 13 6.76 7.45 8.15
CA LEU A 13 6.72 6.00 7.99
C LEU A 13 7.68 5.46 6.93
N ALA A 14 8.47 6.33 6.28
CA ALA A 14 9.29 5.95 5.13
C ALA A 14 10.31 4.85 5.46
N ASP A 15 10.93 4.89 6.63
CA ASP A 15 11.90 3.90 7.12
C ASP A 15 11.26 2.54 7.47
N ARG A 16 9.92 2.48 7.56
CA ARG A 16 9.14 1.28 7.90
C ARG A 16 8.40 0.69 6.72
N ILE A 17 8.40 1.36 5.57
CA ILE A 17 7.69 0.92 4.36
C ILE A 17 8.72 0.44 3.34
N LYS A 18 8.55 -0.80 2.87
CA LYS A 18 9.45 -1.39 1.87
C LYS A 18 9.26 -0.81 0.48
N TYR A 19 8.01 -0.62 0.07
CA TYR A 19 7.62 -0.09 -1.24
C TYR A 19 6.14 0.33 -1.24
N VAL A 20 5.72 1.09 -2.26
CA VAL A 20 4.31 1.37 -2.54
C VAL A 20 3.85 0.54 -3.73
N VAL A 21 2.75 -0.20 -3.58
CA VAL A 21 2.15 -0.99 -4.65
C VAL A 21 1.09 -0.15 -5.38
N ASP A 22 1.18 -0.05 -6.72
CA ASP A 22 0.17 0.63 -7.54
C ASP A 22 -0.03 -0.12 -8.87
N SER A 23 -1.29 -0.31 -9.26
CA SER A 23 -1.64 -1.04 -10.49
C SER A 23 -1.43 -0.20 -11.76
N ALA A 24 -1.30 1.12 -11.65
CA ALA A 24 -1.14 1.99 -12.81
C ALA A 24 0.29 1.88 -13.40
N PRO A 25 0.46 1.36 -14.63
CA PRO A 25 1.79 1.08 -15.19
C PRO A 25 2.71 2.31 -15.26
N PHE A 26 2.14 3.49 -15.52
CA PHE A 26 2.90 4.73 -15.65
C PHE A 26 3.53 5.22 -14.33
N LYS A 27 3.15 4.66 -13.18
CA LYS A 27 3.76 4.98 -11.87
C LYS A 27 4.85 4.00 -11.49
N GLN A 28 4.83 2.78 -12.02
CA GLN A 28 5.77 1.72 -11.67
C GLN A 28 7.18 2.08 -12.13
N GLY A 29 8.18 1.66 -11.36
CA GLY A 29 9.59 2.02 -11.60
C GLY A 29 9.95 3.48 -11.26
N LYS A 30 8.99 4.24 -10.71
CA LYS A 30 9.22 5.59 -10.16
C LYS A 30 9.26 5.55 -8.64
N TYR A 31 9.47 6.72 -8.05
CA TYR A 31 9.52 6.90 -6.61
C TYR A 31 8.41 7.83 -6.13
N THR A 32 7.96 7.59 -4.91
CA THR A 32 7.05 8.48 -4.21
C THR A 32 7.74 9.82 -3.88
N PRO A 33 7.01 10.95 -3.98
CA PRO A 33 7.55 12.24 -3.61
C PRO A 33 7.88 12.31 -2.11
N ALA A 34 8.90 13.09 -1.77
CA ALA A 34 9.46 13.31 -0.41
C ALA A 34 10.07 12.08 0.27
N THR A 35 9.39 10.94 0.26
CA THR A 35 9.77 9.73 0.99
C THR A 35 10.65 8.78 0.17
N HIS A 36 10.74 8.98 -1.15
CA HIS A 36 11.59 8.21 -2.07
C HIS A 36 11.38 6.69 -2.00
N LEU A 37 10.18 6.25 -1.63
CA LEU A 37 9.80 4.83 -1.67
C LEU A 37 9.59 4.39 -3.12
N PRO A 38 10.11 3.23 -3.54
CA PRO A 38 9.88 2.71 -4.88
C PRO A 38 8.41 2.34 -5.08
N ILE A 39 7.87 2.65 -6.26
CA ILE A 39 6.53 2.27 -6.68
C ILE A 39 6.63 1.02 -7.56
N VAL A 40 5.99 -0.06 -7.11
CA VAL A 40 6.10 -1.39 -7.70
C VAL A 40 4.75 -1.92 -8.17
N ALA A 41 4.79 -2.92 -9.07
CA ALA A 41 3.60 -3.63 -9.52
C ALA A 41 3.09 -4.60 -8.43
N PRO A 42 1.79 -4.96 -8.44
CA PRO A 42 1.21 -5.91 -7.48
C PRO A 42 1.92 -7.26 -7.39
N ASP A 43 2.46 -7.77 -8.49
CA ASP A 43 3.17 -9.06 -8.55
C ASP A 43 4.43 -9.12 -7.68
N VAL A 44 4.96 -7.96 -7.27
CA VAL A 44 6.08 -7.88 -6.33
C VAL A 44 5.70 -8.43 -4.95
N LEU A 45 4.42 -8.43 -4.57
CA LEU A 45 3.95 -9.03 -3.32
C LEU A 45 4.19 -10.55 -3.26
N ASP A 46 4.27 -11.23 -4.41
CA ASP A 46 4.59 -12.67 -4.47
C ASP A 46 6.10 -12.91 -4.49
N ALA A 47 6.83 -12.12 -5.27
CA ALA A 47 8.28 -12.25 -5.44
C ALA A 47 9.07 -11.78 -4.22
N ASP A 48 8.59 -10.73 -3.55
CA ASP A 48 9.23 -10.11 -2.40
C ASP A 48 8.20 -9.83 -1.29
N PRO A 49 7.79 -10.86 -0.54
CA PRO A 49 6.62 -10.80 0.32
C PRO A 49 6.81 -9.85 1.51
N VAL A 50 5.68 -9.28 1.96
CA VAL A 50 5.56 -8.46 3.15
C VAL A 50 4.53 -9.07 4.11
N ASP A 51 4.73 -8.86 5.41
CA ASP A 51 3.79 -9.36 6.42
C ASP A 51 2.50 -8.54 6.49
N ALA A 52 2.57 -7.26 6.14
CA ALA A 52 1.46 -6.32 6.26
C ALA A 52 1.30 -5.42 5.03
N VAL A 53 0.05 -5.12 4.67
CA VAL A 53 -0.33 -4.13 3.66
C VAL A 53 -1.28 -3.11 4.26
N ILE A 54 -0.97 -1.83 4.06
CA ILE A 54 -1.85 -0.70 4.39
C ILE A 54 -2.47 -0.18 3.10
N VAL A 55 -3.79 -0.26 2.99
CA VAL A 55 -4.56 0.14 1.82
C VAL A 55 -4.97 1.60 1.94
N MET A 56 -4.55 2.41 0.97
CA MET A 56 -4.88 3.83 0.84
C MET A 56 -5.41 4.13 -0.57
N ALA A 57 -6.54 3.51 -0.93
CA ALA A 57 -7.10 3.56 -2.28
C ALA A 57 -8.41 4.38 -2.39
N ALA A 58 -8.68 5.26 -1.41
CA ALA A 58 -9.90 6.08 -1.34
C ALA A 58 -11.15 5.22 -1.53
N SER A 59 -11.98 5.50 -2.54
CA SER A 59 -13.22 4.78 -2.84
C SER A 59 -13.03 3.30 -3.19
N TYR A 60 -11.83 2.87 -3.54
CA TYR A 60 -11.52 1.48 -3.92
C TYR A 60 -10.94 0.65 -2.77
N SER A 61 -10.87 1.18 -1.55
CA SER A 61 -10.11 0.54 -0.47
C SER A 61 -10.62 -0.84 -0.09
N ASP A 62 -11.94 -1.03 -0.02
CA ASP A 62 -12.54 -2.35 0.28
C ASP A 62 -12.31 -3.38 -0.82
N GLU A 63 -12.36 -2.93 -2.08
CA GLU A 63 -12.06 -3.78 -3.23
C GLU A 63 -10.59 -4.21 -3.24
N VAL A 64 -9.68 -3.25 -3.04
CA VAL A 64 -8.24 -3.53 -2.98
C VAL A 64 -7.90 -4.47 -1.83
N ALA A 65 -8.46 -4.26 -0.63
CA ALA A 65 -8.24 -5.17 0.50
C ALA A 65 -8.71 -6.61 0.19
N ARG A 66 -9.86 -6.77 -0.47
CA ARG A 66 -10.37 -8.07 -0.92
C ARG A 66 -9.44 -8.72 -1.95
N ILE A 67 -8.98 -7.96 -2.94
CA ILE A 67 -8.04 -8.45 -3.96
C ILE A 67 -6.76 -8.93 -3.29
N VAL A 68 -6.20 -8.13 -2.36
CA VAL A 68 -4.97 -8.49 -1.67
C VAL A 68 -5.14 -9.78 -0.87
N ARG A 69 -6.25 -9.91 -0.14
CA ARG A 69 -6.54 -11.12 0.64
C ARG A 69 -6.73 -12.37 -0.22
N GLN A 70 -7.33 -12.23 -1.39
CA GLN A 70 -7.60 -13.36 -2.29
C GLN A 70 -6.37 -13.78 -3.10
N LYS A 71 -5.60 -12.80 -3.61
CA LYS A 71 -4.48 -13.07 -4.52
C LYS A 71 -3.15 -13.27 -3.81
N TYR A 72 -2.95 -12.61 -2.68
CA TYR A 72 -1.67 -12.59 -1.96
C TYR A 72 -1.82 -13.16 -0.54
N PRO A 73 -2.07 -14.48 -0.39
CA PRO A 73 -2.36 -15.10 0.91
C PRO A 73 -1.18 -15.06 1.91
N ARG A 74 0.03 -14.69 1.45
CA ARG A 74 1.20 -14.48 2.31
C ARG A 74 1.12 -13.18 3.11
N VAL A 75 0.32 -12.21 2.67
CA VAL A 75 0.08 -10.97 3.42
C VAL A 75 -0.85 -11.30 4.59
N ARG A 76 -0.27 -11.34 5.79
CA ARG A 76 -0.97 -11.76 7.02
C ARG A 76 -1.86 -10.67 7.60
N HIS A 77 -1.44 -9.42 7.45
CA HIS A 77 -2.12 -8.27 8.03
C HIS A 77 -2.54 -7.30 6.93
N ILE A 78 -3.83 -6.98 6.87
CA ILE A 78 -4.37 -6.00 5.92
C ILE A 78 -5.08 -4.95 6.74
N ALA A 79 -4.71 -3.69 6.55
CA ALA A 79 -5.38 -2.56 7.19
C ALA A 79 -5.80 -1.53 6.14
N ILE A 80 -6.91 -0.84 6.37
CA ILE A 80 -7.42 0.22 5.51
C ILE A 80 -7.36 1.54 6.26
N VAL A 81 -6.79 2.56 5.63
CA VAL A 81 -6.87 3.93 6.15
C VAL A 81 -8.25 4.49 5.80
N ARG A 82 -9.06 4.73 6.84
CA ARG A 82 -10.38 5.37 6.78
C ARG A 82 -10.25 6.86 7.09
N GLU A 83 -11.36 7.59 7.00
CA GLU A 83 -11.38 9.03 7.31
C GLU A 83 -11.07 9.33 8.78
N ASP A 84 -11.47 8.45 9.68
CA ASP A 84 -11.41 8.60 11.14
C ASP A 84 -10.35 7.71 11.81
N GLY A 85 -9.66 6.85 11.06
CA GLY A 85 -8.65 5.98 11.64
C GLY A 85 -8.13 4.86 10.73
N LEU A 86 -7.53 3.86 11.37
CA LEU A 86 -7.00 2.66 10.72
C LEU A 86 -7.85 1.46 11.10
N GLU A 87 -8.45 0.81 10.10
CA GLU A 87 -9.26 -0.39 10.28
C GLU A 87 -8.43 -1.64 9.92
N VAL A 88 -8.30 -2.60 10.84
CA VAL A 88 -7.65 -3.88 10.55
C VAL A 88 -8.70 -4.87 10.03
N VAL A 89 -8.52 -5.33 8.79
CA VAL A 89 -9.40 -6.30 8.14
C VAL A 89 -9.04 -7.70 8.64
N LYS A 90 -10.05 -8.44 9.13
CA LYS A 90 -9.89 -9.80 9.67
C LYS A 90 -9.99 -10.89 8.61
#